data_AF-A0AAX1D1Z6-F1
#
_entry.id   AF-A0AAX1D1Z6-F1
#
_cell.length_a   1.000
_cell.length_b   1.000
_cell.length_c   1.000
_cell.angle_alpha   90.00
_cell.angle_beta   90.00
_cell.angle_gamma   90.00
#
_symmetry.space_group_name_H-M   'P 1'
#
loop_
_entity.id
_entity.type
_entity.pdbx_description
1 polymer ?
#
loop_
_entity_poly.entity_id
_entity_poly.type
_entity_poly.pdbx_seq_one_letter_code
_entity_poly.pdbx_strand_id
1 'polypeptide(L)'
;MLRAACRFPTFPMPRLLSRLRDFLLFFATASLFGACLTAKLRTGSYGLEMPQAPYMYERADFFLDAMFAGLVATAALALAERLWRARLPAPGRAALVAVAALLAIYLGPPNPQVFGNTWARGEATFELFLDQWDIALPLALGAAVVRGVLRRTAGSRR
;
A
#
# COMPACT_ATOMS: atom_id res chain seq x y z
N MET A 1 -12.83 20.34 40.43
CA MET A 1 -12.27 21.17 39.34
C MET A 1 -11.35 20.31 38.48
N LEU A 2 -11.84 19.91 37.30
CA LEU A 2 -11.08 19.15 36.30
C LEU A 2 -9.98 20.03 35.70
N ARG A 3 -8.74 19.52 35.65
CA ARG A 3 -7.76 19.91 34.64
C ARG A 3 -7.39 18.65 33.84
N ALA A 4 -8.23 18.34 32.86
CA ALA A 4 -7.85 17.47 31.76
C ALA A 4 -6.82 18.24 30.92
N ALA A 5 -5.54 18.00 31.18
CA ALA A 5 -4.48 18.46 30.30
C ALA A 5 -4.64 17.71 28.98
N CYS A 6 -5.15 18.40 27.96
CA CYS A 6 -5.03 17.98 26.57
C CYS A 6 -3.54 17.85 26.24
N ARG A 7 -2.97 16.65 26.47
CA ARG A 7 -1.71 16.26 25.84
C ARG A 7 -1.97 16.18 24.35
N PHE A 8 -1.66 17.27 23.65
CA PHE A 8 -1.43 17.19 22.21
C PHE A 8 -0.43 16.05 21.97
N PRO A 9 -0.73 15.09 21.07
CA PRO A 9 0.21 14.03 20.77
C PRO A 9 1.41 14.65 20.07
N THR A 10 2.46 14.95 20.82
CA THR A 10 3.79 15.22 20.27
C THR A 10 4.29 13.90 19.70
N PHE A 11 4.01 13.67 18.41
CA PHE A 11 4.62 12.56 17.70
C PHE A 11 6.13 12.83 17.66
N PRO A 12 6.97 11.97 18.26
CA PRO A 12 8.41 12.17 18.16
C PRO A 12 8.78 12.16 16.67
N MET A 13 9.43 13.21 16.17
CA MET A 13 9.87 13.38 14.78
C MET A 13 10.35 12.10 14.08
N PRO A 14 11.18 11.23 14.71
CA PRO A 14 11.60 9.97 14.07
C PRO A 14 10.46 8.99 13.75
N ARG A 15 9.36 8.99 14.53
CA ARG A 15 8.19 8.15 14.25
C ARG A 15 7.37 8.68 13.08
N LEU A 16 7.19 10.01 12.99
CA LEU A 16 6.47 10.62 11.88
C LEU A 16 7.21 10.36 10.55
N LEU A 17 8.53 10.53 10.54
CA LEU A 17 9.35 10.30 9.37
C LEU A 17 9.35 8.81 8.96
N SER A 18 9.34 7.88 9.90
CA SER A 18 9.16 6.45 9.61
C SER A 18 7.77 6.17 9.01
N ARG A 19 6.71 6.80 9.51
CA ARG A 19 5.35 6.61 8.99
C ARG A 19 5.19 7.21 7.60
N LEU A 20 5.81 8.36 7.33
CA LEU A 20 5.84 8.96 6.01
C LEU A 20 6.57 8.04 5.01
N ARG A 21 7.69 7.42 5.40
CA ARG A 21 8.39 6.43 4.56
C ARG A 21 7.53 5.20 4.28
N ASP A 22 6.87 4.66 5.30
CA ASP A 22 5.96 3.52 5.14
C ASP A 22 4.81 3.89 4.17
N PHE A 23 4.24 5.08 4.33
CA PHE A 23 3.21 5.61 3.43
C PHE A 23 3.69 5.75 2.00
N LEU A 24 4.83 6.41 1.77
CA LEU A 24 5.40 6.57 0.42
C LEU A 24 5.70 5.23 -0.24
N LEU A 25 6.15 4.26 0.55
CA LEU A 25 6.43 2.90 0.09
C LEU A 25 5.13 2.18 -0.33
N PHE A 26 4.06 2.25 0.47
CA PHE A 26 2.78 1.65 0.10
C PHE A 26 2.09 2.36 -1.06
N PHE A 27 2.17 3.69 -1.10
CA PHE A 27 1.71 4.50 -2.23
C PHE A 27 2.41 4.07 -3.53
N ALA A 28 3.75 4.03 -3.53
CA ALA A 28 4.52 3.61 -4.69
C ALA A 28 4.20 2.16 -5.10
N THR A 29 4.02 1.27 -4.12
CA THR A 29 3.66 -0.14 -4.37
C THR A 29 2.29 -0.26 -5.04
N ALA A 30 1.28 0.46 -4.53
CA ALA A 30 -0.06 0.49 -5.08
C ALA A 30 -0.09 1.10 -6.49
N SER A 31 0.62 2.21 -6.71
CA SER A 31 0.75 2.82 -8.03
C SER A 31 1.46 1.91 -9.03
N LEU A 32 2.52 1.23 -8.62
CA LEU A 32 3.25 0.34 -9.51
C LEU A 32 2.42 -0.89 -9.87
N PHE A 33 1.69 -1.46 -8.90
CA PHE A 33 0.73 -2.53 -9.17
C PHE A 33 -0.35 -2.08 -10.14
N GLY A 34 -0.99 -0.93 -9.91
CA GLY A 34 -2.04 -0.41 -10.79
C GLY A 34 -1.55 -0.17 -12.22
N ALA A 35 -0.31 0.33 -12.38
CA ALA A 35 0.29 0.53 -13.69
C ALA A 35 0.64 -0.80 -14.40
N CYS A 36 1.18 -1.77 -13.66
CA CYS A 36 1.45 -3.12 -14.18
C CYS A 36 0.17 -3.86 -14.57
N LEU A 37 -0.85 -3.78 -13.71
CA LEU A 37 -2.15 -4.38 -13.94
C LEU A 37 -2.81 -3.80 -15.19
N THR A 38 -2.78 -2.47 -15.32
CA THR A 38 -3.32 -1.78 -16.51
C THR A 38 -2.64 -2.25 -17.78
N ALA A 39 -1.30 -2.30 -17.80
CA ALA A 39 -0.54 -2.75 -18.96
C ALA A 39 -0.87 -4.22 -19.31
N LYS A 40 -0.95 -5.09 -18.30
CA LYS A 40 -1.27 -6.51 -18.50
C LYS A 40 -2.68 -6.71 -19.04
N LEU A 41 -3.66 -5.96 -18.52
CA LEU A 41 -5.06 -6.04 -18.97
C LEU A 41 -5.25 -5.47 -20.38
N ARG A 42 -4.51 -4.42 -20.77
CA ARG A 42 -4.63 -3.80 -22.10
C ARG A 42 -3.80 -4.46 -23.20
N THR A 43 -2.59 -4.87 -22.87
CA THR A 43 -1.61 -5.36 -23.87
C THR A 43 -1.37 -6.86 -23.79
N GLY A 44 -1.85 -7.54 -22.74
CA GLY A 44 -1.55 -8.95 -22.48
C GLY A 44 -0.11 -9.22 -22.04
N SER A 45 0.68 -8.15 -21.81
CA SER A 45 2.10 -8.23 -21.47
C SER A 45 2.44 -7.42 -20.22
N TYR A 46 3.53 -7.79 -19.55
CA TYR A 46 4.04 -6.99 -18.43
C TYR A 46 4.63 -5.68 -18.94
N GLY A 47 4.13 -4.56 -18.41
CA GLY A 47 4.59 -3.22 -18.76
C GLY A 47 4.16 -2.21 -17.71
N LEU A 48 4.36 -0.92 -17.99
CA LEU A 48 3.86 0.16 -17.14
C LEU A 48 2.97 1.06 -17.99
N GLU A 49 1.68 1.00 -17.76
CA GLU A 49 0.69 1.84 -18.43
C GLU A 49 -0.15 2.56 -17.39
N MET A 50 -0.34 3.87 -17.56
CA MET A 50 -1.18 4.64 -16.63
C MET A 50 -2.66 4.38 -16.94
N PRO A 51 -3.47 3.94 -15.96
CA PRO A 51 -4.91 3.81 -16.18
C PRO A 51 -5.50 5.18 -16.50
N GLN A 52 -6.21 5.24 -17.62
CA GLN A 52 -6.96 6.41 -18.04
C GLN A 52 -8.21 5.97 -18.82
N ALA A 53 -9.36 6.49 -18.41
CA ALA A 53 -10.61 6.36 -19.13
C ALA A 53 -11.18 7.76 -19.37
N PRO A 54 -11.16 8.27 -20.62
CA PRO A 54 -11.67 9.60 -20.92
C PRO A 54 -13.08 9.81 -20.33
N TYR A 55 -13.28 10.92 -19.62
CA TYR A 55 -14.55 11.32 -18.99
C TYR A 55 -15.06 10.45 -17.83
N MET A 56 -14.38 9.36 -17.49
CA MET A 56 -14.79 8.41 -16.44
C MET A 56 -13.76 8.28 -15.31
N TYR A 57 -12.47 8.34 -15.65
CA TYR A 57 -11.39 8.14 -14.69
C TYR A 57 -10.11 8.79 -15.19
N GLU A 58 -9.67 9.82 -14.48
CA GLU A 58 -8.46 10.55 -14.82
C GLU A 58 -7.23 9.94 -14.13
N ARG A 59 -6.05 10.32 -14.62
CA ARG A 59 -4.79 9.96 -13.97
C ARG A 59 -4.71 10.49 -12.54
N ALA A 60 -5.39 11.59 -12.23
CA ALA A 60 -5.44 12.14 -10.88
C ALA A 60 -6.20 11.20 -9.91
N ASP A 61 -7.32 10.64 -10.36
CA ASP A 61 -8.13 9.70 -9.56
C ASP A 61 -7.33 8.44 -9.22
N PHE A 62 -6.52 7.96 -10.16
CA PHE A 62 -5.57 6.87 -9.94
C PHE A 62 -4.61 7.13 -8.77
N PHE A 63 -3.99 8.31 -8.76
CA PHE A 63 -3.07 8.66 -7.69
C PHE A 63 -3.81 8.90 -6.37
N LEU A 64 -5.05 9.42 -6.40
CA LEU A 64 -5.87 9.57 -5.20
C LEU A 64 -6.22 8.20 -4.59
N ASP A 65 -6.63 7.22 -5.40
CA ASP A 65 -6.92 5.86 -4.93
C ASP A 65 -5.66 5.20 -4.34
N ALA A 66 -4.51 5.32 -5.01
CA ALA A 66 -3.24 4.85 -4.47
C ALA A 66 -2.85 5.56 -3.17
N MET A 67 -3.15 6.86 -3.04
CA MET A 67 -2.92 7.65 -1.83
C MET A 67 -3.77 7.14 -0.67
N PHE A 68 -5.07 6.91 -0.89
CA PHE A 68 -5.96 6.35 0.12
C PHE A 68 -5.55 4.94 0.52
N ALA A 69 -5.22 4.08 -0.44
CA ALA A 69 -4.72 2.74 -0.17
C ALA A 69 -3.43 2.76 0.66
N GLY A 70 -2.49 3.64 0.33
CA GLY A 70 -1.26 3.85 1.09
C GLY A 70 -1.51 4.33 2.53
N LEU A 71 -2.46 5.25 2.73
CA LEU A 71 -2.85 5.74 4.05
C LEU A 71 -3.48 4.62 4.90
N VAL A 72 -4.42 3.86 4.33
CA VAL A 72 -5.09 2.74 5.01
C VAL A 72 -4.08 1.66 5.37
N ALA A 73 -3.19 1.28 4.45
CA ALA A 73 -2.13 0.31 4.71
C ALA A 73 -1.17 0.77 5.82
N THR A 74 -0.79 2.05 5.83
CA THR A 74 0.06 2.63 6.87
C THR A 74 -0.64 2.62 8.24
N ALA A 75 -1.92 2.96 8.28
CA ALA A 75 -2.72 2.92 9.51
C ALA A 75 -2.89 1.49 10.03
N ALA A 76 -3.22 0.55 9.14
CA ALA A 76 -3.34 -0.87 9.46
C ALA A 76 -2.03 -1.43 10.01
N LEU A 77 -0.89 -1.13 9.36
CA LEU A 77 0.43 -1.52 9.86
C LEU A 77 0.74 -0.88 11.22
N ALA A 78 0.38 0.39 11.43
CA ALA A 78 0.59 1.05 12.71
C ALA A 78 -0.21 0.40 13.84
N LEU A 79 -1.45 0.00 13.56
CA LEU A 79 -2.31 -0.74 14.49
C LEU A 79 -1.76 -2.15 14.75
N ALA A 80 -1.39 -2.88 13.70
CA ALA A 80 -0.84 -4.23 13.83
C ALA A 80 0.48 -4.23 14.60
N GLU A 81 1.38 -3.29 14.30
CA GLU A 81 2.60 -3.10 15.09
C GLU A 81 2.25 -2.77 16.54
N ARG A 82 1.27 -1.92 16.82
CA ARG A 82 0.87 -1.58 18.20
C ARG A 82 0.37 -2.80 18.98
N LEU A 83 -0.40 -3.67 18.34
CA LEU A 83 -0.99 -4.86 18.99
C LEU A 83 0.03 -5.99 19.17
N TRP A 84 0.90 -6.21 18.18
CA TRP A 84 1.75 -7.40 18.14
C TRP A 84 3.26 -7.13 18.32
N ARG A 85 3.71 -5.88 18.53
CA ARG A 85 5.15 -5.56 18.62
C ARG A 85 5.93 -6.41 19.61
N ALA A 86 5.30 -6.66 20.76
CA ALA A 86 5.90 -7.35 21.90
C ALA A 86 5.94 -8.87 21.73
N ARG A 87 5.12 -9.42 20.83
CA ARG A 87 4.93 -10.87 20.66
C ARG A 87 5.58 -11.44 19.40
N LEU A 88 5.96 -10.61 18.43
CA LEU A 88 6.45 -11.08 17.14
C LEU A 88 7.99 -11.01 17.01
N PRO A 89 8.63 -12.11 16.54
CA PRO A 89 10.03 -12.12 16.16
C PRO A 89 10.25 -11.30 14.87
N ALA A 90 11.53 -11.05 14.52
CA ALA A 90 11.91 -10.28 13.33
C ALA A 90 11.21 -10.71 12.01
N PRO A 91 11.10 -12.01 11.66
CA PRO A 91 10.36 -12.43 10.47
C PRO A 91 8.86 -12.12 10.56
N GLY A 92 8.25 -12.27 11.73
CA GLY A 92 6.84 -11.93 11.94
C GLY A 92 6.54 -10.44 11.70
N ARG A 93 7.50 -9.56 11.99
CA ARG A 93 7.37 -8.13 11.68
C ARG A 93 7.48 -7.85 10.18
N ALA A 94 8.29 -8.61 9.44
CA ALA A 94 8.36 -8.49 7.98
C ALA A 94 7.06 -8.99 7.33
N ALA A 95 6.46 -10.06 7.87
CA ALA A 95 5.16 -10.56 7.42
C ALA A 95 4.06 -9.50 7.56
N LEU A 96 4.01 -8.75 8.67
CA LEU A 96 3.05 -7.65 8.83
C LEU A 96 3.19 -6.56 7.75
N VAL A 97 4.41 -6.31 7.27
CA VAL A 97 4.66 -5.35 6.18
C VAL A 97 4.17 -5.90 4.85
N ALA A 98 4.45 -7.17 4.57
CA ALA A 98 3.94 -7.83 3.38
C ALA A 98 2.41 -7.83 3.36
N VAL A 99 1.76 -8.13 4.49
CA VAL A 99 0.30 -8.07 4.62
C VAL A 99 -0.24 -6.65 4.42
N ALA A 100 0.42 -5.64 5.00
CA ALA A 100 0.04 -4.24 4.78
C ALA A 100 0.24 -3.80 3.31
N ALA A 101 1.29 -4.27 2.65
CA ALA A 101 1.51 -4.03 1.23
C ALA A 101 0.43 -4.71 0.38
N LEU A 102 0.07 -5.97 0.67
CA LEU A 102 -1.04 -6.67 0.02
C LEU A 102 -2.37 -5.92 0.21
N LEU A 103 -2.61 -5.36 1.40
CA LEU A 103 -3.79 -4.52 1.64
C LEU A 103 -3.77 -3.25 0.78
N ALA A 104 -2.63 -2.58 0.64
CA ALA A 104 -2.48 -1.45 -0.26
C ALA A 104 -2.67 -1.84 -1.73
N ILE A 105 -2.16 -2.99 -2.13
CA ILE A 105 -2.32 -3.55 -3.48
C ILE A 105 -3.77 -3.96 -3.75
N TYR A 106 -4.50 -4.45 -2.75
CA TYR A 106 -5.91 -4.82 -2.90
C TYR A 106 -6.81 -3.58 -3.01
N LEU A 107 -6.51 -2.52 -2.25
CA LEU A 107 -7.31 -1.29 -2.23
C LEU A 107 -6.91 -0.26 -3.30
N GLY A 108 -5.70 -0.38 -3.85
CA GLY A 108 -5.13 0.58 -4.80
C GLY A 108 -5.62 0.51 -6.25
N PRO A 109 -5.99 -0.65 -6.84
CA PRO A 109 -6.36 -0.70 -8.24
C PRO A 109 -7.68 0.05 -8.49
N PRO A 110 -7.79 0.73 -9.64
CA PRO A 110 -8.99 1.44 -10.02
C PRO A 110 -10.16 0.48 -10.22
N ASN A 111 -11.38 1.02 -10.08
CA ASN A 111 -12.61 0.26 -10.25
C ASN A 111 -12.58 -0.54 -11.58
N PRO A 112 -12.93 -1.84 -11.57
CA PRO A 112 -12.94 -2.69 -12.78
C PRO A 112 -13.75 -2.10 -13.95
N GLN A 113 -14.72 -1.23 -13.69
CA GLN A 113 -15.47 -0.48 -14.70
C GLN A 113 -14.59 0.43 -15.59
N VAL A 114 -13.44 0.89 -15.08
CA VAL A 114 -12.44 1.68 -15.83
C VAL A 114 -11.82 0.87 -16.96
N PHE A 115 -11.83 -0.45 -16.85
CA PHE A 115 -11.34 -1.38 -17.88
C PHE A 115 -12.46 -1.88 -18.81
N GLY A 116 -13.67 -1.30 -18.73
CA GLY A 116 -14.80 -1.66 -19.58
C GLY A 116 -15.58 -2.90 -19.13
N ASN A 117 -15.34 -3.38 -17.91
CA ASN A 117 -16.03 -4.56 -17.37
C ASN A 117 -17.39 -4.20 -16.73
N THR A 118 -18.37 -5.09 -16.90
CA THR A 118 -19.75 -4.96 -16.37
C THR A 118 -19.93 -5.46 -14.93
N TRP A 119 -18.82 -5.78 -14.25
CA TRP A 119 -18.84 -6.42 -12.93
C TRP A 119 -19.18 -5.41 -11.81
N ALA A 120 -19.78 -5.90 -10.74
CA ALA A 120 -20.01 -5.09 -9.54
C ALA A 120 -18.66 -4.67 -8.92
N ARG A 121 -18.57 -3.42 -8.44
CA ARG A 121 -17.32 -2.76 -7.96
C ARG A 121 -16.49 -3.60 -6.99
N GLY A 122 -17.12 -4.46 -6.17
CA GLY A 122 -16.46 -5.28 -5.17
C GLY A 122 -16.00 -6.67 -5.65
N GLU A 123 -16.80 -7.35 -6.47
CA GLU A 123 -16.56 -8.74 -6.87
C GLU A 123 -15.36 -8.86 -7.82
N ALA A 124 -15.29 -8.01 -8.84
CA ALA A 124 -14.18 -8.04 -9.77
C ALA A 124 -12.85 -7.60 -9.14
N THR A 125 -12.87 -6.74 -8.12
CA THR A 125 -11.62 -6.31 -7.45
C THR A 125 -10.96 -7.47 -6.69
N PHE A 126 -11.76 -8.35 -6.07
CA PHE A 126 -11.24 -9.53 -5.36
C PHE A 126 -10.74 -10.62 -6.31
N GLU A 127 -11.52 -10.94 -7.35
CA GLU A 127 -11.12 -11.95 -8.33
C GLU A 127 -9.88 -11.52 -9.13
N LEU A 128 -9.83 -10.26 -9.58
CA LEU A 128 -8.64 -9.71 -10.23
C LEU A 128 -7.42 -9.70 -9.31
N PHE A 129 -7.60 -9.41 -8.01
CA PHE A 129 -6.50 -9.49 -7.07
C PHE A 129 -5.98 -10.92 -6.92
N LEU A 130 -6.86 -11.92 -6.86
CA LEU A 130 -6.49 -13.34 -6.79
C LEU A 130 -5.81 -13.85 -8.07
N ASP A 131 -6.30 -13.42 -9.22
CA ASP A 131 -5.75 -13.80 -10.52
C ASP A 131 -4.33 -13.20 -10.76
N GLN A 132 -4.02 -12.09 -10.09
CA GLN A 132 -2.80 -11.31 -10.31
C GLN A 132 -1.78 -11.45 -9.16
N TRP A 133 -1.78 -12.60 -8.47
CA TRP A 133 -0.83 -12.92 -7.40
C TRP A 133 0.62 -12.98 -7.89
N ASP A 134 0.82 -13.33 -9.14
CA ASP A 134 2.11 -13.29 -9.84
C ASP A 134 2.74 -11.90 -9.84
N ILE A 135 1.95 -10.83 -9.76
CA ILE A 135 2.43 -9.44 -9.62
C ILE A 135 2.34 -8.97 -8.17
N ALA A 136 1.22 -9.24 -7.50
CA ALA A 136 0.96 -8.72 -6.14
C ALA A 136 1.97 -9.26 -5.11
N LEU A 137 2.30 -10.56 -5.18
CA LEU A 137 3.17 -11.19 -4.19
C LEU A 137 4.63 -10.70 -4.29
N PRO A 138 5.27 -10.65 -5.48
CA PRO A 138 6.61 -10.07 -5.60
C PRO A 138 6.68 -8.61 -5.15
N LEU A 139 5.66 -7.80 -5.42
CA LEU A 139 5.61 -6.41 -4.98
C LEU A 139 5.48 -6.28 -3.48
N ALA A 140 4.62 -7.07 -2.84
CA ALA A 140 4.45 -7.07 -1.39
C ALA A 140 5.73 -7.51 -0.66
N LEU A 141 6.42 -8.53 -1.19
CA LEU A 141 7.70 -8.98 -0.66
C LEU A 141 8.81 -7.93 -0.89
N GLY A 142 8.85 -7.33 -2.09
CA GLY A 142 9.77 -6.24 -2.41
C GLY A 142 9.61 -5.05 -1.46
N ALA A 143 8.37 -4.65 -1.18
CA ALA A 143 8.04 -3.63 -0.19
C ALA A 143 8.60 -3.96 1.21
N ALA A 144 8.45 -5.21 1.66
CA ALA A 144 9.02 -5.66 2.93
C ALA A 144 10.55 -5.63 2.95
N VAL A 145 11.20 -6.05 1.86
CA VAL A 145 12.66 -6.01 1.69
C VAL A 145 13.17 -4.57 1.70
N VAL A 146 12.57 -3.67 0.91
CA VAL A 146 12.94 -2.24 0.84
C VAL A 146 12.82 -1.59 2.22
N ARG A 147 11.72 -1.84 2.94
CA ARG A 147 11.56 -1.34 4.33
C ARG A 147 12.64 -1.89 5.25
N GLY A 148 13.01 -3.16 5.11
CA GLY A 148 14.09 -3.81 5.86
C GLY A 148 15.45 -3.16 5.61
N VAL A 149 15.79 -2.91 4.35
CA VAL A 149 17.03 -2.23 3.93
C VAL A 149 17.07 -0.79 4.47
N LEU A 150 15.98 -0.03 4.32
CA LEU A 150 15.87 1.35 4.83
C LEU A 150 16.04 1.44 6.36
N ARG A 151 15.59 0.41 7.09
CA ARG A 151 15.79 0.32 8.54
C ARG A 151 17.24 -0.02 8.90
N ARG A 152 17.89 -0.92 8.16
CA ARG A 152 19.30 -1.26 8.37
C ARG A 152 20.22 -0.06 8.11
N THR A 153 20.02 0.66 7.01
CA THR A 153 20.83 1.85 6.67
C THR A 153 20.60 3.00 7.65
N ALA A 154 19.37 3.18 8.14
CA ALA A 154 19.07 4.17 9.18
C ALA A 154 19.65 3.80 10.56
N GLY A 155 19.82 2.50 10.86
CA GLY A 155 20.47 2.00 12.07
C GLY A 155 22.00 1.97 11.99
N SER A 156 22.56 2.02 10.78
CA SER A 156 24.01 1.95 10.49
C SER A 156 24.76 3.28 10.71
N ARG A 157 24.12 4.32 11.26
CA ARG A 157 24.80 5.55 11.74
C ARG A 157 25.02 5.50 13.25
N ARG A 158 25.75 4.50 13.73
CA ARG A 158 26.37 4.50 15.05
C ARG A 158 27.80 4.02 14.92
#